data_AF-A0A1Q3AH21-F1
#
_entry.id   AF-A0A1Q3AH21-F1
#
_cell.length_a   1.000
_cell.length_b   1.000
_cell.length_c   1.000
_cell.angle_alpha   90.00
_cell.angle_beta   90.00
_cell.angle_gamma   90.00
#
_symmetry.space_group_name_H-M   'P 1'
#
loop_
_entity.id
_entity.type
_entity.pdbx_description
1 polymer ?
#
loop_
_entity_poly.entity_id
_entity_poly.type
_entity_poly.pdbx_seq_one_letter_code
_entity_poly.pdbx_strand_id
1 'polypeptide(L)'
;MPFPKVSIVFCIKCKWNLRSSWYMQELLQTFGDRLGEVSLIPGPQGQFKVLGQEKEGGEEIVIWDRSIDGGFPDSKYLKQRVKAFLFHDEVSIGKHNERDSKGSSGQSEVLRSNEACGSDCKDCQTD
;
A
#
# COMPACT_ATOMS: atom_id res chain seq x y z
N MET A 1 19.07 3.62 9.10
CA MET A 1 18.76 3.55 7.64
C MET A 1 17.95 4.80 7.28
N PRO A 2 18.02 5.31 6.04
CA PRO A 2 17.26 6.50 5.65
C PRO A 2 15.74 6.26 5.67
N PHE A 3 14.99 7.34 5.87
CA PHE A 3 13.52 7.42 5.85
C PHE A 3 13.13 8.49 4.82
N PRO A 4 11.92 8.46 4.24
CA PRO A 4 10.78 7.56 4.50
C PRO A 4 10.91 6.15 3.91
N LYS A 5 10.16 5.19 4.47
CA LYS A 5 10.14 3.78 4.04
C LYS A 5 8.76 3.35 3.58
N VAL A 6 8.72 2.39 2.65
CA VAL A 6 7.47 1.74 2.22
C VAL A 6 7.60 0.22 2.34
N SER A 7 6.61 -0.43 2.93
CA SER A 7 6.54 -1.88 3.08
C SER A 7 5.33 -2.41 2.32
N ILE A 8 5.54 -3.31 1.36
CA ILE A 8 4.48 -3.98 0.61
C ILE A 8 4.33 -5.38 1.20
N VAL A 9 3.26 -5.58 1.96
CA VAL A 9 2.89 -6.89 2.54
C VAL A 9 2.00 -7.61 1.54
N PHE A 10 2.35 -8.84 1.17
CA PHE A 10 1.57 -9.59 0.18
C PHE A 10 1.52 -11.09 0.47
N CYS A 11 0.40 -11.70 0.12
CA CYS A 11 0.24 -13.14 0.17
C CYS A 11 1.08 -13.85 -0.92
N ILE A 12 1.99 -14.73 -0.51
CA ILE A 12 2.77 -15.56 -1.45
C ILE A 12 1.88 -16.58 -2.18
N LYS A 13 0.96 -17.24 -1.47
CA LYS A 13 0.12 -18.31 -2.05
C LYS A 13 -0.74 -17.83 -3.21
N CYS A 14 -1.20 -16.58 -3.15
CA CYS A 14 -2.00 -15.97 -4.21
C CYS A 14 -1.16 -15.53 -5.43
N LYS A 15 0.15 -15.85 -5.47
CA LYS A 15 1.07 -15.55 -6.59
C LYS A 15 1.16 -14.04 -6.91
N TRP A 16 1.02 -13.19 -5.88
CA TRP A 16 1.07 -11.71 -6.02
C TRP A 16 2.49 -11.13 -5.94
N ASN A 17 3.52 -11.96 -5.82
CA ASN A 17 4.93 -11.52 -5.76
C ASN A 17 5.33 -10.64 -6.94
N LEU A 18 4.91 -10.99 -8.16
CA LEU A 18 5.26 -10.21 -9.36
C LEU A 18 4.59 -8.84 -9.35
N ARG A 19 3.32 -8.78 -8.91
CA ARG A 19 2.58 -7.53 -8.77
C ARG A 19 3.21 -6.63 -7.69
N SER A 20 3.56 -7.19 -6.54
CA SER A 20 4.25 -6.46 -5.47
C SER A 20 5.61 -5.92 -5.92
N SER A 21 6.37 -6.73 -6.66
CA SER A 21 7.67 -6.32 -7.22
C SER A 21 7.53 -5.21 -8.25
N TRP A 22 6.46 -5.23 -9.06
CA TRP A 22 6.17 -4.16 -10.00
C TRP A 22 5.84 -2.84 -9.28
N TYR A 23 5.00 -2.86 -8.23
CA TYR A 23 4.75 -1.65 -7.43
C TYR A 23 6.03 -1.10 -6.79
N MET A 24 6.89 -1.96 -6.25
CA MET A 24 8.20 -1.55 -5.74
C MET A 24 9.02 -0.82 -6.81
N GLN A 25 9.07 -1.35 -8.04
CA GLN A 25 9.78 -0.71 -9.15
C GLN A 25 9.16 0.64 -9.51
N GLU A 26 7.83 0.73 -9.60
CA GLU A 26 7.12 1.99 -9.87
C GLU A 26 7.44 3.08 -8.82
N LEU A 27 7.49 2.69 -7.55
CA LEU A 27 7.83 3.60 -6.45
C LEU A 27 9.29 4.06 -6.52
N LEU A 28 10.23 3.12 -6.68
CA LEU A 28 11.66 3.46 -6.78
C LEU A 28 11.96 4.32 -8.01
N GLN A 29 11.34 4.06 -9.15
CA GLN A 29 11.49 4.88 -10.36
C GLN A 29 10.93 6.30 -10.18
N THR A 30 9.86 6.46 -9.41
CA THR A 30 9.19 7.76 -9.24
C THR A 30 9.84 8.62 -8.16
N PHE A 31 10.22 8.02 -7.04
CA PHE A 31 10.73 8.76 -5.88
C PHE A 31 12.24 8.76 -5.79
N GLY A 32 12.94 7.86 -6.49
CA GLY A 32 14.40 7.82 -6.55
C GLY A 32 15.03 7.77 -5.17
N ASP A 33 15.94 8.70 -4.92
CA ASP A 33 16.69 8.87 -3.67
C ASP A 33 15.85 9.45 -2.52
N ARG A 34 14.62 9.93 -2.78
CA ARG A 34 13.72 10.44 -1.75
C ARG A 34 13.09 9.33 -0.90
N LEU A 35 13.06 8.08 -1.39
CA LEU A 35 12.68 6.93 -0.56
C LEU A 35 13.95 6.30 0.04
N GLY A 36 13.94 6.08 1.34
CA GLY A 36 15.04 5.42 2.03
C GLY A 36 15.04 3.90 1.80
N GLU A 37 13.86 3.30 1.70
CA GLU A 37 13.70 1.85 1.59
C GLU A 37 12.34 1.50 0.97
N VAL A 38 12.31 0.45 0.14
CA VAL A 38 11.08 -0.27 -0.19
C VAL A 38 11.26 -1.75 0.09
N SER A 39 10.40 -2.30 0.94
CA SER A 39 10.48 -3.67 1.43
C SER A 39 9.33 -4.53 0.91
N LEU A 40 9.64 -5.77 0.52
CA LEU A 40 8.67 -6.77 0.11
C LEU A 40 8.53 -7.81 1.23
N ILE A 41 7.35 -7.88 1.86
CA ILE A 41 7.13 -8.68 3.06
C ILE A 41 6.09 -9.77 2.76
N PRO A 42 6.45 -11.06 2.87
CA PRO A 42 5.49 -12.15 2.86
C PRO A 42 4.46 -12.00 3.97
N GLY A 43 3.18 -11.98 3.60
CA GLY A 43 2.06 -11.84 4.51
C GLY A 43 1.14 -13.07 4.55
N PRO A 44 0.21 -13.10 5.52
CA PRO A 44 -0.93 -14.01 5.59
C PRO A 44 -1.73 -14.17 4.29
N GLN A 45 -2.56 -15.23 4.27
CA GLN A 45 -3.44 -15.53 3.14
C GLN A 45 -4.32 -14.33 2.77
N GLY A 46 -4.40 -14.02 1.47
CA GLY A 46 -5.25 -12.95 0.94
C GLY A 46 -4.85 -11.51 1.29
N GLN A 47 -3.80 -11.32 2.09
CA GLN A 47 -3.36 -9.99 2.48
C GLN A 47 -2.59 -9.30 1.35
N PHE A 48 -2.97 -8.05 1.08
CA PHE A 48 -2.16 -7.13 0.30
C PHE A 48 -2.29 -5.74 0.93
N LYS A 49 -1.20 -5.23 1.50
CA LYS A 49 -1.14 -3.90 2.12
C LYS A 49 0.10 -3.15 1.65
N VAL A 50 -0.04 -1.84 1.49
CA VAL A 50 1.10 -0.92 1.34
C VAL A 50 1.14 -0.03 2.56
N LEU A 51 2.24 -0.13 3.28
CA LEU A 51 2.48 0.55 4.56
C LEU A 51 3.60 1.56 4.35
N GLY A 52 3.51 2.70 5.02
CA GLY A 52 4.49 3.77 4.95
C GLY A 52 4.99 4.13 6.33
N GLN A 53 6.26 4.52 6.43
CA GLN A 53 6.83 5.06 7.64
C GLN A 53 7.63 6.31 7.30
N GLU A 54 7.16 7.48 7.75
CA GLU A 54 7.77 8.76 7.39
C GLU A 54 9.12 8.98 8.09
N LYS A 55 9.23 8.61 9.37
CA LYS A 55 10.39 8.88 10.22
C LYS A 55 10.70 7.70 11.12
N GLU A 56 11.93 7.67 11.63
CA GLU A 56 12.35 6.67 12.61
C GLU A 56 11.51 6.75 13.88
N GLY A 57 10.98 5.61 14.32
CA GLY A 57 10.06 5.55 15.47
C GLY A 57 8.71 6.21 15.23
N GLY A 58 8.41 6.63 14.00
CA GLY A 58 7.08 7.10 13.60
C GLY A 58 6.09 5.94 13.50
N GLU A 59 4.80 6.28 13.61
CA GLU A 59 3.71 5.33 13.40
C GLU A 59 3.69 4.81 11.96
N GLU A 60 3.25 3.57 11.80
CA GLU A 60 3.04 2.97 10.50
C GLU A 60 1.73 3.49 9.89
N ILE A 61 1.81 4.00 8.66
CA ILE A 61 0.70 4.59 7.92
C ILE A 61 0.20 3.58 6.91
N VAL A 62 -1.09 3.26 6.94
CA VAL A 62 -1.70 2.42 5.89
C VAL A 62 -1.97 3.27 4.65
N ILE A 63 -1.16 3.07 3.61
CA ILE A 63 -1.30 3.77 2.32
C ILE A 63 -2.36 3.06 1.45
N TRP A 64 -2.38 1.73 1.53
CA TRP A 64 -3.36 0.88 0.84
C TRP A 64 -3.64 -0.40 1.61
N ASP A 65 -4.90 -0.81 1.67
CA ASP A 65 -5.31 -2.14 2.12
C ASP A 65 -6.32 -2.74 1.14
N ARG A 66 -5.95 -3.85 0.49
CA ARG A 66 -6.83 -4.52 -0.48
C ARG A 66 -8.21 -4.88 0.09
N SER A 67 -8.30 -5.16 1.38
CA SER A 67 -9.56 -5.56 2.03
C SER A 67 -10.49 -4.36 2.26
N ILE A 68 -9.92 -3.16 2.42
CA ILE A 68 -10.64 -1.93 2.74
C ILE A 68 -10.89 -1.11 1.46
N ASP A 69 -9.84 -0.89 0.66
CA ASP A 69 -9.86 -0.08 -0.56
C ASP A 69 -10.44 -0.83 -1.77
N GLY A 70 -10.67 -2.14 -1.65
CA GLY A 70 -11.30 -2.94 -2.71
C GLY A 70 -10.36 -3.23 -3.89
N GLY A 71 -9.48 -4.20 -3.72
CA GLY A 71 -8.62 -4.69 -4.81
C GLY A 71 -7.23 -4.06 -4.81
N PHE A 72 -6.63 -3.97 -5.99
CA PHE A 72 -5.26 -3.48 -6.17
C PHE A 72 -5.26 -2.02 -6.67
N PRO A 73 -4.34 -1.18 -6.20
CA PRO A 73 -4.32 0.22 -6.59
C PRO A 73 -3.85 0.38 -8.03
N ASP A 74 -4.40 1.38 -8.73
CA ASP A 74 -3.74 1.89 -9.93
C ASP A 74 -2.38 2.51 -9.57
N SER A 75 -1.37 2.34 -10.44
CA SER A 75 -0.01 2.84 -10.17
C SER A 75 0.04 4.33 -9.91
N LYS A 76 -0.72 5.13 -10.68
CA LYS A 76 -0.77 6.58 -10.52
C LYS A 76 -1.38 6.95 -9.18
N TYR A 77 -2.45 6.25 -8.80
CA TYR A 77 -3.14 6.50 -7.54
C TYR A 77 -2.29 6.10 -6.32
N LEU A 78 -1.59 4.97 -6.39
CA LEU A 78 -0.64 4.56 -5.35
C LEU A 78 0.46 5.62 -5.16
N LYS A 79 1.07 6.07 -6.25
CA LYS A 79 2.12 7.12 -6.22
C LYS A 79 1.59 8.42 -5.63
N GLN A 80 0.37 8.82 -5.96
CA GLN A 80 -0.27 10.00 -5.37
C GLN A 80 -0.49 9.85 -3.86
N ARG A 81 -0.97 8.70 -3.39
CA ARG A 81 -1.13 8.45 -1.95
C ARG A 81 0.21 8.46 -1.21
N VAL A 82 1.23 7.77 -1.74
CA VAL A 82 2.59 7.79 -1.16
C VAL A 82 3.11 9.22 -1.04
N LYS A 83 2.90 10.04 -2.09
CA LYS A 83 3.29 11.44 -2.10
C LYS A 83 2.58 12.26 -1.02
N ALA A 84 1.27 12.08 -0.89
CA ALA A 84 0.47 12.78 0.12
C ALA A 84 0.84 12.39 1.55
N PHE A 85 1.02 11.09 1.84
CA PHE A 85 1.24 10.59 3.19
C PHE A 85 2.70 10.66 3.68
N LEU A 86 3.69 10.53 2.80
CA LEU A 86 5.10 10.45 3.21
C LEU A 86 5.93 11.69 2.88
N PHE A 87 5.47 12.52 1.94
CA PHE A 87 6.22 13.70 1.51
C PHE A 87 5.47 15.00 1.77
N HIS A 88 4.19 14.94 2.15
CA HIS A 88 3.34 16.11 2.42
C HIS A 88 3.34 17.15 1.27
N ASP A 89 3.64 16.73 0.03
CA ASP A 89 3.59 17.59 -1.16
C ASP A 89 2.12 17.85 -1.53
N GLU A 90 1.79 19.04 -2.04
CA GLU A 90 0.47 19.33 -2.56
C GLU A 90 0.15 18.44 -3.79
N VAL A 91 -0.87 17.58 -3.65
CA VAL A 91 -1.29 16.65 -4.73
C VAL A 91 -2.54 17.18 -5.41
N SER A 92 -2.39 17.73 -6.62
CA SER A 92 -3.54 17.99 -7.50
C SER A 92 -3.98 16.68 -8.16
N ILE A 93 -5.08 16.08 -7.67
CA ILE A 93 -5.69 14.91 -8.29
C ILE A 93 -6.37 15.36 -9.59
N GLY A 94 -5.88 14.88 -10.75
CA GLY A 94 -6.55 15.10 -12.02
C GLY A 94 -7.91 14.39 -12.05
N LYS A 95 -8.95 15.10 -12.50
CA LYS A 95 -10.40 14.74 -12.49
C LYS A 95 -10.83 13.44 -13.19
N HIS A 96 -9.91 12.58 -13.61
CA HIS A 96 -10.20 11.42 -14.46
C HIS A 96 -10.11 10.05 -13.77
N ASN A 97 -9.73 10.01 -12.47
CA ASN A 97 -9.69 8.76 -11.68
C ASN A 97 -10.83 8.67 -10.64
N GLU A 98 -11.76 9.64 -10.61
CA GLU A 98 -12.95 9.59 -9.76
C GLU A 98 -14.01 8.68 -10.41
N ARG A 99 -13.83 7.36 -10.34
CA ARG A 99 -14.96 6.43 -10.44
C ARG A 99 -14.90 5.42 -9.29
N ASP A 100 -15.87 5.63 -8.39
CA ASP A 100 -16.40 4.77 -7.34
C ASP A 100 -15.54 4.45 -6.12
N SER A 101 -15.31 5.47 -5.30
CA SER A 101 -15.12 5.30 -3.85
C SER A 101 -16.11 6.18 -3.10
N LYS A 102 -17.39 5.78 -3.08
CA LYS A 102 -18.34 6.24 -2.06
C LYS A 102 -18.03 5.49 -0.76
N GLY A 103 -17.36 6.15 0.17
CA GLY A 103 -17.21 5.65 1.55
C GLY A 103 -16.06 6.28 2.35
N SER A 104 -16.44 7.26 3.19
CA SER A 104 -15.74 7.81 4.36
C SER A 104 -14.37 8.50 4.22
N SER A 105 -14.45 9.84 4.18
CA SER A 105 -13.85 10.77 5.14
C SER A 105 -12.85 10.20 6.17
N GLY A 106 -11.67 10.81 6.20
CA GLY A 106 -10.54 10.41 7.03
C GLY A 106 -10.81 10.34 8.53
N GLN A 107 -10.19 9.34 9.12
CA GLN A 107 -9.71 9.32 10.50
C GLN A 107 -8.35 8.61 10.48
N SER A 108 -7.38 9.21 11.19
CA SER A 108 -6.17 8.53 11.60
C SER A 108 -6.58 7.35 12.49
N GLU A 109 -6.72 6.17 11.91
CA GLU A 109 -6.98 4.95 12.68
C GLU A 109 -5.64 4.35 13.10
N VAL A 110 -5.28 4.68 14.34
CA VAL A 110 -4.36 3.92 15.19
C VAL A 110 -4.66 2.43 15.03
N LEU A 111 -3.61 1.67 14.66
CA LEU A 111 -3.46 0.22 14.75
C LEU A 111 -4.68 -0.54 15.29
N ARG A 112 -5.65 -0.87 14.42
CA ARG A 112 -6.60 -1.94 14.70
C ARG A 112 -5.93 -3.27 14.37
N SER A 113 -5.51 -3.92 15.44
CA SER A 113 -4.99 -5.28 15.53
C SER A 113 -5.74 -6.28 14.64
N ASN A 114 -4.99 -7.05 13.85
CA ASN A 114 -5.29 -8.45 13.47
C ASN A 114 -6.77 -8.84 13.30
N GLU A 115 -7.54 -8.13 12.47
CA GLU A 115 -8.74 -8.75 11.90
C GLU A 115 -8.28 -9.63 10.73
N ALA A 116 -8.36 -10.94 10.98
CA ALA A 116 -7.96 -12.00 10.07
C ALA A 116 -8.49 -11.72 8.65
N CYS A 117 -7.56 -11.59 7.70
CA CYS A 117 -7.92 -11.72 6.29
C CYS A 117 -8.57 -13.10 6.15
N GLY A 118 -9.87 -13.09 5.85
CA GLY A 118 -10.72 -14.26 5.90
C GLY A 118 -10.12 -15.42 5.11
N SER A 119 -10.29 -16.63 5.66
CA SER A 119 -9.88 -17.91 5.10
C SER A 119 -10.42 -18.23 3.69
N ASP A 120 -11.15 -17.30 3.06
CA ASP A 120 -11.78 -17.43 1.74
C ASP A 120 -11.22 -16.43 0.72
N CYS A 121 -9.90 -16.33 0.63
CA CYS A 121 -9.28 -15.64 -0.49
C CYS A 121 -9.32 -16.52 -1.75
N LYS A 122 -10.20 -16.19 -2.70
CA LYS A 122 -10.38 -16.91 -3.98
C LYS A 122 -9.08 -17.14 -4.75
N ASP A 123 -8.18 -16.16 -4.73
CA ASP A 123 -6.90 -16.22 -5.43
C ASP A 123 -5.90 -17.21 -4.80
N CYS A 124 -6.12 -17.64 -3.56
CA CYS A 124 -5.23 -18.55 -2.84
C CYS A 124 -5.67 -20.02 -2.89
N GLN A 125 -6.76 -20.33 -3.60
CA GLN A 125 -7.30 -21.69 -3.76
C GLN A 125 -6.75 -22.40 -5.01
N THR A 126 -5.83 -21.78 -5.75
CA THR A 126 -5.18 -22.40 -6.91
C THR A 126 -3.81 -22.95 -6.51
N ASP A 127 -3.73 -24.27 -6.33
CA ASP A 127 -2.47 -25.02 -6.26
C ASP A 127 -1.56 -24.66 -7.46
#